data_AF-A0A9W9BLF0-F1
#
_entry.id   AF-A0A9W9BLF0-F1
#
_cell.length_a   1.000
_cell.length_b   1.000
_cell.length_c   1.000
_cell.angle_alpha   90.00
_cell.angle_beta   90.00
_cell.angle_gamma   90.00
#
_symmetry.space_group_name_H-M   'P 1'
#
loop_
_entity.id
_entity.type
_entity.pdbx_description
1 polymer ?
#
loop_
_entity_poly.entity_id
_entity_poly.type
_entity_poly.pdbx_seq_one_letter_code
_entity_poly.pdbx_strand_id
1 'polypeptide(L)'
;MDQWASEAGFTEVTHRKFKIPYGGWAKDKKLKQLGKLTSFYLDLSLEGFAVYPVGQILGWSFDEVQVLVAQMRAAVQNPQNLTYGNMHLVYGQKPEEAT
;
A
#
# COMPACT_ATOMS: atom_id res chain seq x y z
N MET A 1 5.08 4.44 13.99
CA MET A 1 5.34 3.01 13.68
C MET A 1 6.62 2.56 14.37
N ASP A 2 7.67 3.39 14.31
CA ASP A 2 8.73 3.47 15.32
C ASP A 2 8.27 3.17 16.77
N GLN A 3 7.22 3.84 17.25
CA GLN A 3 6.73 3.64 18.61
C GLN A 3 6.36 2.17 18.92
N TRP A 4 5.66 1.48 18.01
CA TRP A 4 5.29 0.08 18.20
C TRP A 4 6.50 -0.85 18.22
N ALA A 5 7.54 -0.55 17.44
CA ALA A 5 8.78 -1.34 17.43
C ALA A 5 9.56 -1.17 18.74
N SER A 6 9.63 0.07 19.27
CA SER A 6 10.25 0.33 20.57
C SER A 6 9.44 -0.30 21.71
N GLU A 7 8.11 -0.22 21.69
CA GLU A 7 7.23 -0.87 22.66
C GLU A 7 7.33 -2.41 22.62
N ALA A 8 7.62 -2.97 21.46
CA ALA A 8 7.90 -4.40 21.29
C ALA A 8 9.31 -4.81 21.80
N GLY A 9 10.12 -3.86 22.31
CA GLY A 9 11.43 -4.12 22.91
C GLY A 9 12.60 -4.13 21.94
N PHE A 10 12.43 -3.65 20.70
CA PHE A 10 13.55 -3.48 19.77
C PHE A 10 14.37 -2.24 20.13
N THR A 11 15.69 -2.35 20.02
CA THR A 11 16.64 -1.23 20.18
C THR A 11 17.10 -0.73 18.81
N GLU A 12 17.70 0.47 18.76
CA GLU A 12 18.21 1.07 17.52
C GLU A 12 17.17 1.10 16.37
N VAL A 13 15.92 1.44 16.70
CA VAL A 13 14.82 1.45 15.74
C VAL A 13 15.02 2.55 14.71
N THR A 14 15.12 2.16 13.44
CA THR A 14 15.13 3.07 12.29
C THR A 14 13.80 2.98 11.55
N HIS A 15 13.14 4.12 11.36
CA HIS A 15 11.96 4.24 10.53
C HIS A 15 12.25 5.08 9.29
N ARG A 16 12.07 4.48 8.11
CA ARG A 16 12.14 5.16 6.81
C ARG A 16 10.78 5.16 6.15
N LYS A 17 10.42 6.28 5.52
CA LYS A 17 9.17 6.44 4.78
C LYS A 17 9.49 6.75 3.32
N PHE A 18 8.95 5.93 2.42
CA PHE A 18 9.13 6.08 0.99
C PHE A 18 7.80 6.45 0.33
N LYS A 19 7.83 7.47 -0.53
CA LYS A 19 6.68 7.82 -1.38
C LYS A 19 6.70 6.95 -2.62
N ILE A 20 5.79 5.98 -2.68
CA ILE A 20 5.71 5.01 -3.77
C ILE A 20 4.60 5.43 -4.73
N PRO A 21 4.91 5.84 -5.97
CA PRO A 21 3.88 6.20 -6.93
C PRO A 21 3.06 4.96 -7.34
N TYR A 22 1.82 5.19 -7.75
CA TYR A 22 1.03 4.25 -8.54
C TYR A 22 0.84 4.86 -9.92
N GLY A 23 1.37 4.18 -10.93
CA GLY A 23 1.37 4.65 -12.32
C GLY A 23 2.68 5.32 -12.77
N GLY A 24 2.73 5.70 -14.04
CA GLY A 24 3.95 6.19 -14.69
C GLY A 24 4.18 7.71 -14.62
N TRP A 25 3.53 8.42 -13.70
CA TRP A 25 3.52 9.90 -13.66
C TRP A 25 4.79 10.52 -13.04
N ALA A 26 5.58 9.73 -12.30
CA ALA A 26 6.81 10.23 -11.69
C ALA A 26 7.83 10.66 -12.77
N LYS A 27 8.51 11.80 -12.55
CA LYS A 27 9.57 12.30 -13.44
C LYS A 27 10.86 11.50 -13.33
N ASP A 28 11.20 11.04 -12.13
CA ASP A 28 12.36 10.21 -11.89
C ASP A 28 12.21 8.84 -12.57
N LYS A 29 13.25 8.38 -13.27
CA LYS A 29 13.20 7.14 -14.06
C LYS A 29 12.95 5.89 -13.20
N LYS A 30 13.56 5.82 -12.01
CA LYS A 30 13.41 4.66 -11.12
C LYS A 30 12.00 4.65 -10.51
N LEU A 31 11.53 5.80 -10.02
CA LEU A 31 10.17 5.92 -9.49
C LEU A 31 9.10 5.69 -10.56
N LYS A 32 9.35 6.07 -11.81
CA LYS A 32 8.44 5.79 -12.92
C LYS A 32 8.31 4.30 -13.21
N GLN A 33 9.43 3.57 -13.22
CA GLN A 33 9.42 2.12 -13.41
C GLN A 33 8.75 1.43 -12.23
N LEU A 34 9.11 1.82 -11.01
CA LEU A 34 8.47 1.32 -9.79
C LEU A 34 6.97 1.56 -9.81
N GLY A 35 6.53 2.77 -10.18
CA GLY A 35 5.13 3.14 -10.25
C GLY A 35 4.31 2.31 -11.23
N LYS A 36 4.90 1.88 -12.35
CA LYS A 36 4.25 0.93 -13.27
C LYS A 36 4.05 -0.45 -12.62
N LEU A 37 5.07 -0.96 -11.94
CA LEU A 37 5.01 -2.26 -11.28
C LEU A 37 4.00 -2.25 -10.12
N THR A 38 4.00 -1.20 -9.31
CA THR A 38 3.07 -1.06 -8.18
C THR A 38 1.64 -0.83 -8.65
N SER A 39 1.43 -0.13 -9.78
CA SER A 39 0.10 -0.02 -10.40
C SER A 39 -0.43 -1.37 -10.84
N PHE A 40 0.42 -2.21 -11.45
CA PHE A 40 0.04 -3.56 -11.85
C PHE A 40 -0.27 -4.45 -10.63
N TYR A 41 0.58 -4.40 -9.61
CA TYR A 41 0.33 -5.09 -8.34
C TYR A 41 -0.99 -4.67 -7.70
N LEU A 42 -1.26 -3.36 -7.65
CA LEU A 42 -2.49 -2.83 -7.05
C LEU A 42 -3.71 -3.31 -7.84
N ASP A 43 -3.66 -3.29 -9.17
CA ASP A 43 -4.74 -3.76 -10.05
C ASP A 43 -5.16 -5.20 -9.80
N LEU A 44 -4.17 -6.10 -9.59
CA LEU A 44 -4.41 -7.49 -9.22
C LEU A 44 -5.00 -7.65 -7.80
N SER A 45 -4.83 -6.65 -6.94
CA SER A 45 -5.23 -6.71 -5.52
C SER A 45 -6.61 -6.10 -5.26
N LEU A 46 -7.13 -5.26 -6.16
CA LEU A 46 -8.36 -4.47 -5.94
C LEU A 46 -9.57 -5.34 -5.57
N GLU A 47 -9.76 -6.47 -6.24
CA GLU A 47 -10.87 -7.38 -5.95
C GLU A 47 -10.78 -7.95 -4.53
N GLY A 48 -9.57 -8.34 -4.09
CA GLY A 48 -9.36 -8.84 -2.74
C GLY A 48 -9.71 -7.83 -1.66
N PHE A 49 -9.53 -6.53 -1.93
CA PHE A 49 -9.89 -5.46 -1.00
C PHE A 49 -11.39 -5.17 -0.95
N ALA A 50 -12.16 -5.52 -1.99
CA ALA A 50 -13.56 -5.15 -2.10
C ALA A 50 -14.51 -6.34 -1.89
N VAL A 51 -14.22 -7.50 -2.49
CA VAL A 51 -15.15 -8.65 -2.55
C VAL A 51 -15.59 -9.13 -1.17
N TYR A 52 -14.64 -9.42 -0.28
CA TYR A 52 -14.98 -9.88 1.06
C TYR A 52 -15.44 -8.74 1.98
N PRO A 53 -14.69 -7.63 2.14
CA PRO A 53 -15.09 -6.58 3.08
C PRO A 53 -16.39 -5.89 2.68
N VAL A 54 -16.56 -5.54 1.41
CA VAL A 54 -17.75 -4.79 0.97
C VAL A 54 -18.92 -5.74 0.70
N GLY A 55 -18.66 -6.89 0.08
CA GLY A 55 -19.72 -7.87 -0.20
C GLY A 55 -20.23 -8.56 1.07
N GLN A 56 -19.35 -9.18 1.86
CA GLN A 56 -19.77 -10.01 3.00
C GLN A 56 -19.97 -9.21 4.29
N ILE A 57 -19.10 -8.24 4.60
CA ILE A 57 -19.21 -7.49 5.86
C ILE A 57 -20.23 -6.35 5.73
N LEU A 58 -20.22 -5.61 4.62
CA LEU A 58 -21.14 -4.49 4.40
C LEU A 58 -22.42 -4.88 3.64
N GLY A 59 -22.53 -6.13 3.17
CA GLY A 59 -23.76 -6.69 2.61
C GLY A 59 -24.10 -6.22 1.20
N TRP A 60 -23.15 -5.67 0.44
CA TRP A 60 -23.40 -5.27 -0.94
C TRP A 60 -23.55 -6.49 -1.84
N SER A 61 -24.34 -6.35 -2.91
CA SER A 61 -24.43 -7.39 -3.93
C SER A 61 -23.09 -7.54 -4.67
N PHE A 62 -22.82 -8.72 -5.21
CA PHE A 62 -21.59 -8.96 -5.97
C PHE A 62 -21.44 -7.99 -7.15
N ASP A 63 -22.53 -7.68 -7.85
CA ASP A 63 -22.52 -6.76 -8.98
C ASP A 63 -22.15 -5.33 -8.55
N GLU A 64 -22.70 -4.82 -7.45
CA GLU A 64 -22.32 -3.52 -6.88
C GLU A 64 -20.83 -3.48 -6.51
N VAL A 65 -20.31 -4.57 -5.94
CA VAL A 65 -18.89 -4.69 -5.61
C VAL A 65 -18.01 -4.70 -6.86
N GLN A 66 -18.42 -5.39 -7.93
CA GLN A 66 -17.68 -5.37 -9.19
C GLN A 66 -17.66 -3.98 -9.83
N VAL A 67 -18.77 -3.24 -9.75
CA VAL A 67 -18.81 -1.83 -10.17
C VAL A 67 -17.85 -0.97 -9.33
N LEU A 68 -17.81 -1.16 -8.01
CA LEU A 68 -16.86 -0.47 -7.13
C LEU A 68 -15.40 -0.79 -7.52
N VAL A 69 -15.06 -2.06 -7.74
CA VAL A 69 -13.72 -2.47 -8.19
C VAL A 69 -13.35 -1.80 -9.51
N ALA A 70 -14.28 -1.74 -10.48
CA ALA A 70 -14.06 -1.05 -11.75
C ALA A 70 -13.80 0.45 -11.55
N GLN A 71 -14.53 1.11 -10.65
CA GLN A 71 -14.30 2.52 -10.30
C GLN A 71 -12.95 2.74 -9.61
N MET A 72 -12.58 1.87 -8.67
CA MET A 72 -11.26 1.90 -8.02
C MET A 72 -10.13 1.78 -9.05
N ARG A 73 -10.26 0.84 -9.99
CA ARG A 73 -9.31 0.64 -11.09
C ARG A 73 -9.17 1.90 -11.95
N ALA A 74 -10.28 2.50 -12.36
CA ALA A 74 -10.27 3.74 -13.14
C ALA A 74 -9.60 4.90 -12.37
N ALA A 75 -9.86 5.02 -11.06
CA ALA A 75 -9.27 6.05 -10.22
C ALA A 75 -7.75 5.88 -10.06
N VAL A 76 -7.26 4.65 -9.88
CA VAL A 76 -5.82 4.35 -9.78
C VAL A 76 -5.10 4.60 -11.10
N GLN A 77 -5.71 4.22 -12.22
CA GLN A 77 -5.10 4.34 -13.54
C GLN A 77 -5.14 5.76 -14.11
N ASN A 78 -5.95 6.67 -13.55
CA ASN A 78 -5.98 8.06 -13.98
C ASN A 78 -4.67 8.79 -13.60
N PRO A 79 -3.82 9.18 -14.58
CA PRO A 79 -2.54 9.81 -14.31
C PRO A 79 -2.66 11.21 -13.68
N GLN A 80 -3.83 11.86 -13.78
CA GLN A 80 -4.06 13.18 -13.18
C GLN A 80 -4.21 13.13 -11.66
N ASN A 81 -4.55 11.96 -11.10
CA ASN A 81 -4.70 11.79 -9.65
C ASN A 81 -3.35 11.76 -8.92
N LEU A 82 -2.23 11.60 -9.64
CA LEU A 82 -0.87 11.53 -9.09
C LEU A 82 -0.78 10.57 -7.88
N THR A 83 -1.51 9.47 -7.97
CA THR A 83 -1.76 8.55 -6.85
C THR A 83 -0.45 7.98 -6.32
N TYR A 84 -0.29 7.96 -5.00
CA TYR A 84 0.87 7.37 -4.33
C TYR A 84 0.49 6.74 -2.98
N GLY A 85 1.28 5.78 -2.56
CA GLY A 85 1.25 5.20 -1.22
C GLY A 85 2.49 5.62 -0.42
N ASN A 86 2.37 5.58 0.91
CA ASN A 86 3.52 5.67 1.79
C ASN A 86 3.93 4.25 2.19
N MET A 87 5.13 3.83 1.79
CA MET A 87 5.72 2.59 2.27
C MET A 87 6.58 2.89 3.49
N HIS A 88 6.27 2.25 4.61
CA HIS A 88 6.98 2.40 5.86
C HIS A 88 7.91 1.20 6.03
N LEU A 89 9.21 1.45 6.09
CA LEU A 89 10.23 0.46 6.42
C LEU A 89 10.69 0.75 7.86
N VAL A 90 10.34 -0.15 8.78
CA VAL A 90 10.76 -0.07 10.17
C VAL A 90 11.60 -1.30 10.47
N TYR A 91 12.80 -1.11 10.99
CA TYR A 91 13.68 -2.18 11.43
C TYR A 91 14.43 -1.74 12.68
N GLY A 92 14.79 -2.69 13.52
CA GLY A 92 15.54 -2.49 14.76
C GLY A 92 16.23 -3.78 15.16
N GLN A 93 17.06 -3.73 16.19
CA GLN A 93 17.78 -4.88 16.72
C GLN A 93 17.02 -5.47 17.90
N LYS A 94 17.00 -6.80 17.99
CA LYS A 94 16.57 -7.46 19.22
C LYS A 94 17.69 -7.28 20.26
N PRO A 95 17.39 -6.91 21.51
CA PRO A 95 18.42 -6.86 22.55
C PRO A 95 19.08 -8.24 22.68
N GLU A 96 20.41 -8.30 22.59
CA GLU A 96 21.16 -9.40 23.19
C GLU A 96 20.93 -9.31 24.70
N GLU A 97 20.59 -10.42 25.35
CA GLU A 97 20.16 -10.45 26.75
C GLU A 97 21.03 -9.53 27.63
N ALA A 98 20.37 -8.60 28.34
CA ALA A 98 20.98 -7.98 29.51
C ALA A 98 21.28 -9.11 30.50
N THR A 99 22.54 -9.54 30.51
CA THR A 99 23.06 -10.45 31.53
C THR A 99 23.04 -9.77 32.88
#